data_AF-G5J1T9-F1
#
_entry.id   AF-G5J1T9-F1
#
_cell.length_a   1.000
_cell.length_b   1.000
_cell.length_c   1.000
_cell.angle_alpha   90.00
_cell.angle_beta   90.00
_cell.angle_gamma   90.00
#
_symmetry.space_group_name_H-M   'P 1'
#
loop_
_entity.id
_entity.type
_entity.pdbx_description
1 polymer ?
#
loop_
_entity_poly.entity_id
_entity_poly.type
_entity_poly.pdbx_seq_one_letter_code
_entity_poly.pdbx_strand_id
1 'polypeptide(L)'
;MNKAEFVLTTYINSSNLRATYQILNTVVPYVLLWILAVKVASISLWLLPPIIVLLILFSLRCFSLMHDCGHYSLFRSKSANRIFGFVLGVINAIPQYGWSRDHAYHHKTNGDWERYRGVADFLSTEEFSKLDPF
;
A
#
# COMPACT_ATOMS: atom_id res chain seq x y z
N MET A 1 -20.62 5.79 21.87
CA MET A 1 -19.63 6.89 21.84
C MET A 1 -20.24 8.03 21.02
N ASN A 2 -20.47 9.19 21.63
CA ASN A 2 -21.07 10.33 20.94
C ASN A 2 -20.03 10.88 19.95
N LYS A 3 -20.33 10.95 18.65
CA LYS A 3 -19.34 11.34 17.61
C LYS A 3 -18.72 12.73 17.86
N ALA A 4 -19.38 13.56 18.67
CA ALA A 4 -18.95 14.90 19.02
C ALA A 4 -17.73 14.97 19.96
N GLU A 5 -17.38 13.90 20.70
CA GLU A 5 -16.25 13.91 21.65
C GLU A 5 -14.94 13.34 21.08
N PHE A 6 -14.94 12.86 19.84
CA PHE A 6 -13.73 12.30 19.26
C PHE A 6 -12.80 13.44 18.81
N VAL A 7 -11.74 13.68 19.59
CA VAL A 7 -10.75 14.76 19.38
C VAL A 7 -10.16 14.77 17.96
N LEU A 8 -10.14 13.63 17.27
CA LEU A 8 -9.57 13.53 15.92
C LEU A 8 -10.57 13.83 14.79
N THR A 9 -11.80 14.24 15.06
CA THR A 9 -12.85 14.46 14.03
C THR A 9 -12.43 15.45 12.93
N THR A 10 -11.57 16.42 13.25
CA THR A 10 -11.03 17.37 12.26
C THR A 10 -10.02 16.71 11.29
N TYR A 11 -9.37 15.63 11.72
CA TYR A 11 -8.29 14.96 10.99
C TYR A 11 -8.75 13.76 10.16
N ILE A 12 -9.98 13.27 10.36
CA ILE A 12 -10.49 12.07 9.66
C ILE A 12 -11.06 12.35 8.26
N ASN A 13 -11.27 13.62 7.90
CA ASN A 13 -11.94 13.96 6.64
C ASN A 13 -10.98 13.93 5.45
N SER A 14 -11.32 13.16 4.42
CA SER A 14 -10.59 13.11 3.16
C SER A 14 -10.65 14.46 2.42
N SER A 15 -9.57 14.81 1.70
CA SER A 15 -9.49 16.03 0.89
C SER A 15 -8.89 15.72 -0.48
N ASN A 16 -9.66 15.94 -1.54
CA ASN A 16 -9.22 15.64 -2.90
C ASN A 16 -7.97 16.45 -3.29
N LEU A 17 -7.86 17.70 -2.84
CA LEU A 17 -6.68 18.53 -3.12
C LEU A 17 -5.42 17.93 -2.46
N ARG A 18 -5.52 17.53 -1.18
CA ARG A 18 -4.40 16.89 -0.46
C ARG A 18 -4.07 15.53 -1.05
N ALA A 19 -5.07 14.75 -1.42
CA ALA A 19 -4.90 13.45 -2.06
C ALA A 19 -4.15 13.57 -3.40
N THR A 20 -4.60 14.48 -4.28
CA THR A 20 -3.93 14.75 -5.56
C THR A 20 -2.49 15.21 -5.36
N TYR A 21 -2.26 16.13 -4.41
CA TYR A 21 -0.89 16.57 -4.08
C TYR A 21 -0.01 15.41 -3.62
N GLN A 22 -0.51 14.53 -2.74
CA GLN A 22 0.22 13.34 -2.27
C GLN A 22 0.51 12.34 -3.39
N ILE A 23 -0.41 12.16 -4.35
CA ILE A 23 -0.15 11.31 -5.51
C ILE A 23 0.95 11.92 -6.37
N LEU A 24 0.84 13.21 -6.72
CA LEU A 24 1.80 13.87 -7.59
C LEU A 24 3.20 13.95 -6.96
N ASN A 25 3.28 14.33 -5.69
CA ASN A 25 4.57 14.46 -4.98
C ASN A 25 5.25 13.10 -4.69
N THR A 26 4.55 11.98 -4.93
CA THR A 26 5.10 10.63 -4.78
C THR A 26 5.43 10.02 -6.14
N VAL A 27 4.46 10.01 -7.06
CA VAL A 27 4.60 9.34 -8.37
C VAL A 27 5.54 10.10 -9.30
N VAL A 28 5.52 11.44 -9.29
CA VAL A 28 6.41 12.22 -10.18
C VAL A 28 7.88 11.99 -9.81
N PRO A 29 8.32 12.15 -8.54
CA PRO A 29 9.71 11.84 -8.18
C PRO A 29 10.07 10.37 -8.43
N TYR A 30 9.17 9.43 -8.18
CA TYR A 30 9.40 8.00 -8.45
C TYR A 30 9.74 7.74 -9.92
N VAL A 31 8.94 8.29 -10.85
CA VAL A 31 9.19 8.16 -12.30
C VAL A 31 10.50 8.86 -12.69
N LEU A 32 10.77 10.06 -12.16
CA LEU A 32 12.01 10.78 -12.41
C LEU A 32 13.25 10.02 -11.92
N LEU A 33 13.16 9.35 -10.78
CA LEU A 33 14.24 8.51 -10.24
C LEU A 33 14.51 7.29 -11.13
N TRP A 34 13.48 6.66 -11.70
CA TRP A 34 13.67 5.58 -12.68
C TRP A 34 14.37 6.06 -13.94
N ILE A 35 13.96 7.22 -14.48
CA ILE A 35 14.62 7.83 -15.63
C ILE A 35 16.08 8.15 -15.30
N LEU A 36 16.34 8.68 -14.10
CA LEU A 36 17.69 8.98 -13.63
C LEU A 36 18.53 7.71 -13.48
N ALA A 37 17.98 6.64 -12.90
CA ALA A 37 18.67 5.36 -12.74
C ALA A 37 19.19 4.82 -14.07
N VAL A 38 18.34 4.81 -15.10
CA VAL A 38 18.74 4.36 -16.45
C VAL A 38 19.86 5.22 -17.03
N LYS A 39 19.78 6.55 -16.85
CA LYS A 39 20.80 7.48 -17.38
C LYS A 39 22.15 7.36 -16.67
N VAL A 40 22.16 7.22 -15.33
CA VAL A 40 23.43 7.15 -14.60
C VAL A 40 24.09 5.77 -14.68
N ALA A 41 23.31 4.72 -14.96
CA ALA A 41 23.84 3.37 -15.13
C ALA A 41 24.89 3.29 -16.24
N SER A 42 24.76 4.10 -17.30
CA SER A 42 25.76 4.18 -18.39
C SER A 42 27.01 4.98 -18.00
N ILE A 43 26.98 5.72 -16.90
CA ILE A 43 28.09 6.55 -16.41
C ILE A 43 28.87 5.79 -15.33
N SER A 44 28.18 5.34 -14.28
CA SER A 44 28.77 4.57 -13.19
C SER A 44 27.69 3.83 -12.41
N LEU A 45 27.87 2.52 -12.26
CA LEU A 45 26.97 1.69 -11.45
C LEU A 45 27.00 2.08 -9.96
N TRP A 46 28.06 2.73 -9.47
CA TRP A 46 28.15 3.21 -8.08
C TRP A 46 27.19 4.37 -7.76
N LEU A 47 26.58 4.99 -8.77
CA LEU A 47 25.51 5.99 -8.59
C LEU A 47 24.14 5.35 -8.35
N LEU A 48 23.97 4.06 -8.66
CA LEU A 48 22.69 3.37 -8.51
C LEU A 48 22.28 3.14 -7.04
N PRO A 49 23.16 2.72 -6.10
CA PRO A 49 22.75 2.46 -4.73
C PRO A 49 21.94 3.59 -4.05
N PRO A 50 22.39 4.87 -4.05
CA PRO A 50 21.60 5.93 -3.44
C PRO A 50 20.26 6.18 -4.18
N ILE A 51 20.21 6.01 -5.51
CA ILE A 51 18.97 6.15 -6.28
C ILE A 51 18.00 5.01 -5.96
N ILE A 52 18.49 3.78 -5.84
CA ILE A 52 17.70 2.60 -5.48
C ILE A 52 17.10 2.76 -4.08
N VAL A 53 17.87 3.28 -3.11
CA VAL A 53 17.34 3.59 -1.78
C VAL A 53 16.16 4.57 -1.87
N LEU A 54 16.30 5.65 -2.65
CA LEU A 54 15.19 6.59 -2.86
C LEU A 54 13.99 5.93 -3.58
N LEU A 55 14.23 5.10 -4.60
CA LEU A 55 13.19 4.36 -5.30
C LEU A 55 12.41 3.45 -4.35
N ILE A 56 13.08 2.74 -3.45
CA ILE A 56 12.45 1.90 -2.43
C ILE A 56 11.55 2.75 -1.53
N LEU A 57 12.05 3.88 -1.03
CA LEU A 57 11.26 4.77 -0.17
C LEU A 57 10.01 5.32 -0.87
N PHE A 58 10.14 5.74 -2.13
CA PHE A 58 8.99 6.19 -2.92
C PHE A 58 8.04 5.04 -3.28
N SER A 59 8.54 3.82 -3.52
CA SER A 59 7.70 2.63 -3.72
C SER A 59 6.88 2.32 -2.47
N LEU A 60 7.51 2.33 -1.29
CA LEU A 60 6.81 2.17 -0.01
C LEU A 60 5.75 3.25 0.19
N ARG A 61 6.03 4.49 -0.24
CA ARG A 61 5.03 5.57 -0.21
C ARG A 61 3.88 5.33 -1.19
N CYS A 62 4.15 4.84 -2.40
CA CYS A 62 3.11 4.40 -3.33
C CYS A 62 2.23 3.31 -2.72
N PHE A 63 2.83 2.32 -2.03
CA PHE A 63 2.08 1.28 -1.31
C PHE A 63 1.22 1.88 -0.18
N SER A 64 1.74 2.81 0.61
CA SER A 64 0.98 3.50 1.66
C SER A 64 -0.24 4.23 1.09
N LEU A 65 -0.10 4.94 -0.03
CA LEU A 65 -1.22 5.61 -0.70
C LEU A 65 -2.21 4.59 -1.33
N MET A 66 -1.70 3.48 -1.86
CA MET A 66 -2.51 2.37 -2.38
C MET A 66 -3.37 1.75 -1.27
N HIS A 67 -2.78 1.60 -0.08
CA HIS A 67 -3.44 1.12 1.12
C HIS A 67 -4.60 2.03 1.54
N ASP A 68 -4.36 3.34 1.60
CA ASP A 68 -5.39 4.32 1.96
C ASP A 68 -6.54 4.36 0.93
N CYS A 69 -6.21 4.19 -0.35
CA CYS A 69 -7.21 3.96 -1.40
C CYS A 69 -8.04 2.70 -1.15
N GLY A 70 -7.42 1.61 -0.67
CA GLY A 70 -8.12 0.37 -0.29
C GLY A 70 -9.13 0.55 0.84
N HIS A 71 -8.85 1.48 1.75
CA HIS A 71 -9.76 1.89 2.83
C HIS A 71 -10.78 2.97 2.41
N TYR A 72 -10.73 3.43 1.16
CA TYR A 72 -11.52 4.56 0.66
C TYR A 72 -11.31 5.87 1.46
N SER A 73 -10.12 6.05 2.06
CA SER A 73 -9.83 7.19 2.94
C SER A 73 -9.01 8.29 2.26
N LEU A 74 -8.30 7.99 1.17
CA LEU A 74 -7.43 8.97 0.51
C LEU A 74 -8.25 10.08 -0.19
N PHE A 75 -9.13 9.69 -1.12
CA PHE A 75 -10.04 10.61 -1.81
C PHE A 75 -11.44 10.60 -1.19
N ARG A 76 -12.20 11.68 -1.37
CA ARG A 76 -13.64 11.70 -1.01
C ARG A 76 -14.48 10.77 -1.89
N SER A 77 -14.07 10.57 -3.14
CA SER A 77 -14.79 9.74 -4.11
C SER A 77 -14.33 8.29 -4.04
N LYS A 78 -15.26 7.35 -3.85
CA LYS A 78 -14.96 5.91 -3.90
C LYS A 78 -14.42 5.48 -5.27
N SER A 79 -14.91 6.06 -6.36
CA SER A 79 -14.41 5.76 -7.71
C SER A 79 -12.96 6.23 -7.89
N ALA A 80 -12.63 7.42 -7.39
CA ALA A 80 -11.25 7.92 -7.44
C ALA A 80 -10.29 7.00 -6.66
N ASN A 81 -10.67 6.59 -5.44
CA ASN A 81 -9.87 5.63 -4.67
C ASN A 81 -9.66 4.31 -5.41
N ARG A 82 -10.68 3.77 -6.09
CA ARG A 82 -10.51 2.54 -6.90
C ARG A 82 -9.52 2.73 -8.05
N ILE A 83 -9.63 3.83 -8.79
CA ILE A 83 -8.76 4.12 -9.94
C ILE A 83 -7.32 4.31 -9.49
N PHE A 84 -7.08 5.21 -8.53
CA PHE A 84 -5.73 5.47 -8.04
C PHE A 84 -5.16 4.29 -7.26
N GLY A 85 -5.98 3.56 -6.52
CA GLY A 85 -5.60 2.28 -5.91
C GLY A 85 -5.09 1.29 -6.95
N PHE A 86 -5.83 1.08 -8.04
CA PHE A 86 -5.38 0.20 -9.12
C PHE A 86 -4.05 0.67 -9.75
N VAL A 87 -3.92 1.95 -10.09
CA VAL A 87 -2.69 2.50 -10.68
C VAL A 87 -1.48 2.32 -9.75
N LEU A 88 -1.63 2.62 -8.45
CA LEU A 88 -0.56 2.42 -7.47
C LEU A 88 -0.27 0.93 -7.22
N GLY A 89 -1.27 0.07 -7.38
CA GLY A 89 -1.11 -1.39 -7.38
C GLY A 89 -0.23 -1.86 -8.53
N VAL A 90 -0.44 -1.34 -9.74
CA VAL A 90 0.44 -1.63 -10.90
C VAL A 90 1.88 -1.23 -10.60
N ILE A 91 2.10 -0.04 -10.03
CA ILE A 91 3.45 0.43 -9.66
C ILE A 91 4.13 -0.52 -8.66
N ASN A 92 3.38 -1.07 -7.70
CA ASN A 92 3.93 -1.99 -6.69
C ASN A 92 3.83 -3.47 -7.06
N ALA A 93 3.38 -3.80 -8.28
CA ALA A 93 3.08 -5.17 -8.70
C ALA A 93 2.13 -5.93 -7.76
N ILE A 94 1.11 -5.23 -7.21
CA ILE A 94 0.11 -5.79 -6.29
C ILE A 94 -1.28 -5.71 -6.95
N PRO A 95 -2.04 -6.82 -7.01
CA PRO A 95 -3.43 -6.81 -7.45
C PRO A 95 -4.32 -6.10 -6.42
N GLN A 96 -4.38 -4.77 -6.49
CA GLN A 96 -4.91 -3.92 -5.43
C GLN A 96 -6.34 -4.26 -5.00
N TYR A 97 -7.22 -4.65 -5.92
CA TYR A 97 -8.61 -4.97 -5.57
C TYR A 97 -8.69 -6.18 -4.64
N GLY A 98 -8.04 -7.30 -5.00
CA GLY A 98 -7.98 -8.50 -4.16
C GLY A 98 -7.30 -8.21 -2.82
N TRP A 99 -6.14 -7.54 -2.88
CA TRP A 99 -5.40 -7.11 -1.70
C TRP A 99 -6.25 -6.26 -0.75
N SER A 100 -7.03 -5.29 -1.25
CA SER A 100 -7.83 -4.41 -0.39
C SER A 100 -8.94 -5.13 0.36
N ARG A 101 -9.50 -6.20 -0.22
CA ARG A 101 -10.54 -7.02 0.40
C ARG A 101 -9.95 -7.89 1.50
N ASP A 102 -8.85 -8.56 1.21
CA ASP A 102 -8.11 -9.35 2.19
C ASP A 102 -7.60 -8.47 3.34
N HIS A 103 -7.07 -7.29 3.02
CA HIS A 103 -6.62 -6.33 4.01
C HIS A 103 -7.75 -5.78 4.89
N ALA A 104 -8.95 -5.55 4.35
CA ALA A 104 -10.12 -5.19 5.14
C ALA A 104 -10.56 -6.36 6.06
N TYR A 105 -10.45 -7.60 5.59
CA TYR A 105 -10.69 -8.78 6.42
C TYR A 105 -9.68 -8.86 7.56
N HIS A 106 -8.38 -8.74 7.25
CA HIS A 106 -7.29 -8.62 8.21
C HIS A 106 -7.61 -7.61 9.31
N HIS A 107 -7.93 -6.35 8.99
CA HIS A 107 -8.24 -5.35 10.03
C HIS A 107 -9.45 -5.71 10.91
N LYS A 108 -10.42 -6.44 10.36
CA LYS A 108 -11.62 -6.87 11.10
C LYS A 108 -11.33 -8.04 12.05
N THR A 109 -10.39 -8.90 11.71
CA THR A 109 -10.13 -10.18 12.39
C THR A 109 -8.71 -10.32 12.92
N ASN A 110 -7.89 -9.26 12.88
CA ASN A 110 -6.51 -9.33 13.32
C ASN A 110 -6.45 -9.73 14.80
N GLY A 111 -5.63 -10.74 15.12
CA GLY A 111 -5.54 -11.33 16.46
C GLY A 111 -6.51 -12.49 16.73
N ASP A 112 -7.45 -12.77 15.82
CA ASP A 112 -8.31 -13.95 15.87
C ASP A 112 -7.74 -15.03 14.93
N TRP A 113 -6.98 -15.97 15.50
CA TRP A 113 -6.30 -17.03 14.74
C TRP A 113 -7.27 -18.00 14.06
N GLU A 114 -8.45 -18.23 14.64
CA GLU A 114 -9.43 -19.14 14.04
C GLU A 114 -9.99 -18.58 12.73
N ARG A 115 -10.06 -17.25 12.61
CA ARG A 115 -10.61 -16.56 11.44
C ARG A 115 -9.56 -16.03 10.48
N TYR A 116 -8.42 -15.58 10.97
CA TYR A 116 -7.38 -14.95 10.17
C TYR A 116 -6.01 -15.48 10.55
N ARG A 117 -5.52 -16.39 9.72
CA ARG A 117 -4.25 -17.08 9.88
C ARG A 117 -3.11 -16.36 9.17
N GLY A 118 -3.20 -15.04 9.06
CA GLY A 118 -2.23 -14.20 8.33
C GLY A 118 -2.49 -14.13 6.83
N VAL A 119 -1.64 -13.36 6.13
CA VAL A 119 -1.79 -13.01 4.71
C VAL A 119 -1.72 -14.23 3.77
N ALA A 120 -1.13 -15.33 4.23
CA ALA A 120 -0.95 -16.56 3.44
C ALA A 120 -1.78 -17.74 3.97
N ASP A 121 -2.72 -17.48 4.89
CA ASP A 121 -3.54 -18.52 5.52
C ASP A 121 -2.70 -19.65 6.14
N PHE A 122 -1.79 -19.29 7.06
CA PHE A 122 -0.80 -20.21 7.61
C PHE A 122 -1.47 -21.33 8.41
N LEU A 123 -0.95 -22.54 8.24
CA LEU A 123 -1.28 -23.65 9.12
C LEU A 123 -0.64 -23.44 10.50
N SER A 124 -1.35 -23.85 11.55
CA SER A 124 -0.72 -24.07 12.85
C SER A 124 0.31 -25.20 12.77
N THR A 125 1.23 -25.24 13.73
CA THR A 125 2.23 -26.32 13.82
C THR A 125 1.59 -27.70 13.97
N GLU A 126 0.45 -27.78 14.64
CA GLU A 126 -0.33 -29.02 14.79
C GLU A 126 -1.03 -29.43 13.49
N GLU A 127 -1.58 -28.48 12.72
CA GLU A 127 -2.17 -28.80 11.41
C GLU A 127 -1.09 -29.22 10.42
N PHE A 128 0.07 -28.55 10.43
CA PHE A 128 1.21 -28.90 9.60
C PHE A 128 1.74 -30.30 9.92
N SER A 129 1.84 -30.70 11.19
CA SER A 129 2.33 -32.03 11.58
C SER A 129 1.39 -33.18 11.19
N LYS A 130 0.13 -32.87 10.88
CA LYS A 130 -0.88 -33.83 10.38
C LYS A 130 -0.92 -33.91 8.86
N LEU A 131 -0.21 -33.04 8.14
CA LEU A 131 -0.13 -33.15 6.69
C LEU A 131 0.65 -34.41 6.29
N ASP A 132 0.12 -35.12 5.30
CA ASP A 132 0.88 -36.16 4.62
C ASP A 132 1.97 -35.46 3.79
N PRO A 133 3.25 -35.87 3.90
CA PRO A 133 4.29 -35.39 2.99
C PRO A 133 4.09 -35.78 1.51
N PHE A 134 3.06 -36.57 1.19
CA PHE A 134 2.76 -37.08 -0.16
C PHE A 134 1.34 -36.76 -0.65
#